data_AF-A0A535T6E5-F1
#
_entry.id   AF-A0A535T6E5-F1
#
_cell.length_a   1.000
_cell.length_b   1.000
_cell.length_c   1.000
_cell.angle_alpha   90.00
_cell.angle_beta   90.00
_cell.angle_gamma   90.00
#
_symmetry.space_group_name_H-M   'P 1'
#
loop_
_entity.id
_entity.type
_entity.pdbx_description
1 polymer ?
#
loop_
_entity_poly.entity_id
_entity_poly.type
_entity_poly.pdbx_seq_one_letter_code
_entity_poly.pdbx_strand_id
1 'polypeptide(L)' 'QHKLEEYRAIFSDLPFRLLSLHDIPLKMDVEETGTTFTENAELKAIAYAKASGLLSLADDSGLEIDAL' A
#
# COMPACT_ATOMS: atom_id res chain seq x y z
N GLN A 1 -3.27 -11.05 6.43
CA GLN A 1 -4.67 -10.77 6.80
C GLN A 1 -4.77 -9.76 7.94
N HIS A 2 -3.96 -9.85 9.00
CA HIS A 2 -4.02 -8.90 10.14
C HIS A 2 -3.86 -7.41 9.78
N LYS A 3 -2.96 -7.06 8.85
CA LYS A 3 -2.67 -5.66 8.49
C LYS A 3 -3.87 -4.85 7.99
N LEU A 4 -4.78 -5.48 7.23
CA LEU A 4 -5.98 -4.79 6.74
C LEU A 4 -7.00 -4.56 7.86
N GLU A 5 -7.08 -5.49 8.83
CA GLU A 5 -7.95 -5.38 10.00
C GLU A 5 -7.47 -4.26 10.92
N GLU A 6 -6.16 -4.14 11.12
CA GLU A 6 -5.54 -3.02 11.85
C GLU A 6 -5.87 -1.68 11.21
N TYR A 7 -5.71 -1.54 9.88
CA TYR A 7 -6.09 -0.30 9.20
C TYR A 7 -7.59 -0.01 9.29
N ARG A 8 -8.45 -1.03 9.21
CA ARG A 8 -9.89 -0.83 9.40
C ARG A 8 -10.23 -0.31 10.79
N ALA A 9 -9.50 -0.76 11.82
CA ALA A 9 -9.66 -0.25 13.17
C ALA A 9 -9.14 1.20 13.29
N ILE A 10 -7.97 1.52 12.71
CA ILE A 10 -7.38 2.87 12.74
C ILE A 10 -8.29 3.89 12.03
N PHE A 11 -8.91 3.50 10.93
CA PHE A 11 -9.74 4.39 10.10
C PHE A 11 -11.25 4.24 10.34
N SER A 12 -11.67 3.55 11.41
CA SER A 12 -13.09 3.22 11.65
C SER A 12 -13.99 4.45 11.75
N ASP A 13 -13.45 5.57 12.24
CA ASP A 13 -14.21 6.79 12.53
C ASP A 13 -14.26 7.77 11.35
N LEU A 14 -13.56 7.46 10.26
CA LEU A 14 -13.56 8.27 9.06
C LEU A 14 -14.67 7.83 8.09
N PRO A 15 -15.27 8.76 7.32
CA PRO A 15 -16.33 8.44 6.36
C PRO A 15 -15.77 7.83 5.06
N PHE A 16 -14.81 6.90 5.16
CA PHE A 16 -14.18 6.23 4.04
C PHE A 16 -14.40 4.72 4.10
N ARG A 17 -14.57 4.09 2.94
CA ARG A 17 -14.56 2.64 2.82
C ARG A 17 -13.17 2.18 2.42
N LEU A 18 -12.53 1.40 3.27
CA LEU A 18 -11.25 0.76 2.94
C LEU A 18 -11.48 -0.38 1.94
N LEU A 19 -10.72 -0.33 0.84
CA LEU A 19 -10.66 -1.37 -0.19
C LEU A 19 -9.23 -1.91 -0.25
N SER A 20 -9.09 -3.22 -0.43
CA SER A 20 -7.83 -3.87 -0.78
C SER A 20 -7.73 -4.03 -2.30
N LEU A 21 -6.53 -4.35 -2.81
CA LEU A 21 -6.34 -4.66 -4.23
C LEU A 21 -7.18 -5.86 -4.70
N HIS A 22 -7.61 -6.75 -3.80
CA HIS A 22 -8.48 -7.87 -4.13
C HIS A 22 -9.95 -7.45 -4.32
N ASP A 23 -10.34 -6.27 -3.80
CA ASP A 23 -11.71 -5.75 -3.88
C ASP A 23 -11.97 -4.98 -5.18
N ILE A 24 -10.93 -4.71 -5.96
CA ILE A 24 -11.00 -3.98 -7.23
C ILE A 24 -10.43 -4.85 -8.37
N PRO A 25 -10.94 -4.73 -9.61
CA PRO A 25 -10.44 -5.50 -10.75
C PRO A 25 -9.10 -4.93 -11.28
N LEU A 26 -8.16 -4.64 -10.38
CA LEU A 26 -6.86 -4.07 -10.69
C LEU A 26 -5.80 -5.16 -10.62
N LYS A 27 -5.23 -5.52 -11.77
CA LYS A 27 -4.12 -6.47 -11.88
C LYS A 27 -2.90 -5.74 -12.40
N MET A 28 -2.16 -5.15 -11.47
CA MET A 28 -0.89 -4.49 -11.75
C MET A 28 0.07 -4.79 -10.61
N ASP A 29 1.31 -5.07 -10.97
CA ASP A 29 2.43 -5.08 -10.04
C ASP A 29 3.25 -3.82 -10.28
N VAL A 30 3.70 -3.21 -9.19
CA VAL A 30 4.54 -2.01 -9.22
C VAL A 30 5.96 -2.44 -8.95
N GLU A 31 6.88 -2.09 -9.85
CA GLU A 31 8.30 -2.37 -9.64
C GLU A 31 8.85 -1.52 -8.50
N GLU A 32 9.50 -2.19 -7.54
CA GLU A 32 10.16 -1.58 -6.39
C GLU A 32 11.59 -1.23 -6.79
N THR A 33 11.75 -0.06 -7.40
CA THR A 33 13.04 0.46 -7.89
C THR A 33 13.67 1.47 -6.92
N GLY A 34 12.99 1.75 -5.81
CA GLY A 34 13.50 2.62 -4.74
C GLY A 34 14.63 1.95 -3.97
N THR A 35 15.47 2.79 -3.37
CA THR A 35 16.59 2.37 -2.51
C THR A 35 16.22 2.34 -1.03
N THR A 36 15.04 2.84 -0.68
CA THR A 36 14.52 2.88 0.69
C THR A 36 13.08 2.36 0.72
N PHE A 37 12.64 1.87 1.90
CA PHE A 37 11.24 1.46 2.12
C PHE A 37 10.27 2.61 1.84
N THR A 38 10.63 3.84 2.20
CA THR A 38 9.78 5.02 1.95
C THR A 38 9.59 5.27 0.46
N GLU A 39 10.65 5.20 -0.34
CA GLU A 39 10.56 5.38 -1.79
C GLU A 39 9.68 4.30 -2.43
N ASN A 40 9.82 3.04 -2.02
CA ASN A 40 9.00 1.94 -2.53
C ASN A 40 7.53 2.08 -2.12
N ALA A 41 7.25 2.48 -0.87
CA ALA A 41 5.89 2.74 -0.41
C ALA A 41 5.24 3.89 -1.21
N GLU A 42 5.98 4.97 -1.48
CA GLU A 42 5.50 6.10 -2.28
C GLU A 42 5.22 5.68 -3.74
N LEU A 43 6.15 4.95 -4.37
CA LEU A 43 5.98 4.42 -5.74
C LEU A 43 4.70 3.58 -5.85
N LYS A 44 4.49 2.66 -4.91
CA LYS A 44 3.28 1.82 -4.84
C LYS A 44 2.02 2.68 -4.68
N ALA A 45 2.00 3.60 -3.72
CA ALA A 45 0.84 4.45 -3.45
C ALA A 45 0.44 5.28 -4.68
N ILE A 46 1.41 5.92 -5.34
CA ILE A 46 1.16 6.75 -6.52
C ILE A 46 0.69 5.89 -7.69
N ALA A 47 1.32 4.74 -7.94
CA ALA A 47 0.95 3.86 -9.05
C ALA A 47 -0.48 3.32 -8.89
N TYR A 48 -0.84 2.82 -7.71
CA TYR A 48 -2.20 2.35 -7.44
C TYR A 48 -3.21 3.49 -7.44
N ALA A 49 -2.86 4.68 -6.95
CA ALA A 49 -3.75 5.84 -7.04
C ALA A 49 -4.06 6.23 -8.48
N LYS A 50 -3.04 6.27 -9.34
CA LYS A 50 -3.19 6.57 -10.77
C LYS A 50 -4.05 5.54 -11.49
N ALA A 51 -3.86 4.26 -11.19
CA ALA A 51 -4.55 3.19 -11.89
C ALA A 51 -5.99 2.95 -11.40
N SER A 52 -6.24 3.11 -10.10
CA SER A 52 -7.58 2.97 -9.52
C SER A 52 -8.42 4.24 -9.59
N GLY A 53 -7.78 5.41 -9.71
CA GLY A 53 -8.44 6.72 -9.56
C GLY A 53 -8.87 7.03 -8.13
N LEU A 54 -8.43 6.22 -7.15
CA LEU A 54 -8.78 6.35 -5.74
C LEU A 54 -7.57 6.83 -4.93
N LEU A 55 -7.85 7.51 -3.82
CA LEU A 55 -6.82 7.75 -2.81
C LEU A 55 -6.27 6.40 -2.34
N SER A 56 -4.96 6.21 -2.47
CA SER A 56 -4.30 4.94 -2.20
C SER A 56 -3.24 5.12 -1.12
N LEU A 57 -3.25 4.21 -0.15
CA LEU A 57 -2.22 4.09 0.88
C LEU A 57 -1.44 2.80 0.59
N ALA A 58 -0.12 2.89 0.56
CA ALA A 58 0.75 1.74 0.50
C ALA A 58 1.74 1.79 1.68
N ASP A 59 2.19 0.61 2.08
CA ASP A 59 3.20 0.44 3.11
C ASP A 59 4.22 -0.55 2.57
N ASP A 60 5.50 -0.29 2.85
CA ASP A 60 6.60 -1.17 2.49
C ASP A 60 7.35 -1.58 3.75
N SER A 61 7.40 -2.88 4.00
CA SER A 61 7.96 -3.45 5.20
C SER A 61 8.85 -4.63 4.82
N GLY A 62 10.06 -4.66 5.35
CA GLY A 62 11.03 -5.71 5.09
C GLY A 62 11.98 -5.90 6.27
N LEU A 63 12.90 -6.85 6.12
CA LEU A 63 13.99 -7.06 7.05
C LEU A 63 15.26 -6.47 6.45
N GLU A 64 15.79 -5.41 7.05
CA GLU A 64 17.11 -4.89 6.72
C GLU A 64 18.16 -5.66 7.55
N ILE A 65 19.15 -6.23 6.90
CA ILE A 65 20.29 -6.89 7.55
C ILE A 65 21.54 -6.15 7.09
N ASP A 66 22.13 -5.34 7.95
CA ASP A 66 23.33 -4.53 7.65
C ASP A 66 24.53 -5.35 7.11
N ALA A 67 24.52 -6.67 7.32
CA ALA A 67 25.57 -7.58 6.91
C ALA A 67 25.36 -8.28 5.55
N LEU A 68 24.23 -8.03 4.87
CA LEU A 68 23.87 -8.58 3.55
C LEU A 68 23.70 -7.45 2.52
#